data_AF-A0A183GCS0-F1
#
_entry.id   AF-A0A183GCS0-F1
#
_cell.length_a   1.000
_cell.length_b   1.000
_cell.length_c   1.000
_cell.angle_alpha   90.00
_cell.angle_beta   90.00
_cell.angle_gamma   90.00
#
_symmetry.space_group_name_H-M   'P 1'
#
loop_
_entity.id
_entity.type
_entity.pdbx_description
1 polymer ?
#
loop_
_entity_poly.entity_id
_entity_poly.type
_entity_poly.pdbx_seq_one_letter_code
_entity_poly.pdbx_strand_id
1 'polypeptide(L)'
;MEHEEIVKTNVIRLDPRDLNSVIQAVKADASSSSQQTSAAYSFKREGFGRQYELNSSLVRKLSNVHGTEDIETAIPEVIQELNVRNETLKIADSNPQVFQFLDIKTKSNLSSQ
;
A
#
# COMPACT_ATOMS: atom_id res chain seq x y z
N MET A 1 -38.28 -3.56 12.21
CA MET A 1 -37.38 -4.63 11.74
C MET A 1 -36.31 -3.93 10.95
N GLU A 2 -35.23 -3.52 11.61
CA GLU A 2 -34.11 -2.83 10.98
C GLU A 2 -32.85 -3.40 11.61
N HIS A 3 -32.21 -4.33 10.88
CA HIS A 3 -30.92 -4.86 11.25
C HIS A 3 -29.87 -3.85 10.80
N GLU A 4 -29.34 -3.10 11.76
CA GLU A 4 -28.17 -2.28 11.57
C GLU A 4 -26.98 -3.23 11.33
N GLU A 5 -26.64 -3.42 10.06
CA GLU A 5 -25.50 -4.23 9.62
C GLU A 5 -24.22 -3.51 10.05
N ILE A 6 -23.76 -3.82 11.27
CA ILE A 6 -22.43 -3.44 11.74
C ILE A 6 -21.44 -4.12 10.80
N VAL A 7 -20.97 -3.39 9.79
CA VAL A 7 -19.78 -3.74 9.04
C VAL A 7 -18.64 -3.77 10.06
N LYS A 8 -18.38 -4.94 10.65
CA LYS A 8 -17.17 -5.20 11.42
C LYS A 8 -16.00 -5.03 10.46
N THR A 9 -15.48 -3.82 10.41
CA THR A 9 -14.15 -3.54 9.89
C THR A 9 -13.20 -4.33 10.78
N ASN A 10 -12.86 -5.55 10.35
CA ASN A 10 -11.85 -6.41 10.96
C ASN A 10 -10.46 -5.79 10.74
N VAL A 11 -10.24 -4.59 11.26
CA VAL A 11 -8.94 -3.92 11.27
C VAL A 11 -8.15 -4.58 12.37
N ILE A 12 -7.36 -5.60 11.99
CA ILE A 12 -6.41 -6.23 12.90
C ILE A 12 -5.35 -5.17 13.23
N ARG A 13 -5.38 -4.66 14.46
CA ARG A 13 -4.31 -3.83 15.02
C ARG A 13 -3.21 -4.76 15.52
N LEU A 14 -2.12 -4.85 14.77
CA LEU A 14 -0.94 -5.63 15.16
C LEU A 14 -0.09 -4.81 16.15
N ASP A 15 0.21 -5.39 17.31
CA ASP A 15 1.18 -4.84 18.25
C ASP A 15 2.63 -5.24 17.83
N PRO A 16 3.68 -4.67 18.46
CA PRO A 16 5.07 -5.01 18.10
C PRO A 16 5.44 -6.50 18.27
N ARG A 17 4.77 -7.24 19.14
CA ARG A 17 4.97 -8.70 19.31
C ARG A 17 4.25 -9.47 18.21
N ASP A 18 3.07 -9.03 17.82
CA ASP A 18 2.36 -9.60 16.67
C ASP A 18 3.19 -9.42 15.40
N LEU A 19 3.79 -8.24 15.20
CA LEU A 19 4.67 -7.98 14.05
C LEU A 19 5.91 -8.89 14.06
N ASN A 20 6.54 -9.10 15.22
CA ASN A 20 7.66 -10.03 15.36
C ASN A 20 7.25 -11.48 15.07
N SER A 21 6.05 -11.88 15.49
CA SER A 21 5.51 -13.22 15.24
C SER A 21 5.25 -13.45 13.74
N VAL A 22 4.70 -12.44 13.05
CA VAL A 22 4.56 -12.46 11.58
C VAL A 22 5.93 -12.54 10.90
N ILE A 23 6.93 -11.78 11.34
CA ILE A 23 8.29 -11.84 10.78
C ILE A 23 8.90 -13.24 10.95
N GLN A 24 8.71 -13.89 12.10
CA GLN A 24 9.20 -15.24 12.33
C GLN A 24 8.45 -16.27 11.48
N ALA A 25 7.12 -16.14 11.37
CA ALA A 25 6.29 -17.00 10.52
C ALA A 25 6.65 -16.88 9.04
N VAL A 26 6.86 -15.67 8.51
CA VAL A 26 7.28 -15.44 7.11
C VAL A 26 8.70 -15.99 6.84
N LYS A 27 9.59 -15.92 7.83
CA LYS A 27 10.93 -16.54 7.73
C LYS A 27 10.86 -18.07 7.74
N ALA A 28 9.86 -18.65 8.39
CA ALA A 28 9.64 -20.10 8.46
C ALA A 28 8.88 -20.64 7.23
N ASP A 29 7.88 -19.91 6.75
CA ASP A 29 7.02 -20.27 5.63
C ASP A 29 7.30 -19.37 4.42
N ALA A 30 8.41 -19.64 3.71
CA ALA A 30 8.65 -19.06 2.38
C ALA A 30 7.76 -19.71 1.30
N SER A 31 6.65 -20.35 1.67
CA SER A 31 5.75 -21.03 0.73
C SER A 31 4.31 -20.93 1.20
N SER A 32 3.51 -20.25 0.38
CA SER A 32 2.05 -20.12 0.44
C SER A 32 1.50 -18.96 1.27
N SER A 33 0.89 -18.00 0.57
CA SER A 33 -0.54 -17.74 0.76
C SER A 33 -1.05 -16.78 -0.31
N SER A 34 -1.97 -17.29 -1.12
CA SER A 34 -2.71 -16.56 -2.14
C SER A 34 -4.14 -16.32 -1.66
N GLN A 35 -4.45 -15.09 -1.27
CA GLN A 35 -5.80 -14.56 -1.37
C GLN A 35 -5.83 -13.63 -2.56
N GLN A 36 -6.51 -14.10 -3.62
CA GLN A 36 -6.70 -13.38 -4.86
C GLN A 36 -7.84 -12.39 -4.67
N THR A 37 -7.48 -11.12 -4.56
CA THR A 37 -8.38 -9.98 -4.60
C THR A 37 -8.31 -9.35 -5.99
N SER A 38 -9.45 -8.81 -6.47
CA SER A 38 -9.59 -8.36 -7.85
C SER A 38 -8.90 -7.00 -8.05
N ALA A 39 -7.60 -7.00 -8.24
CA ALA A 39 -6.88 -5.83 -8.71
C ALA A 39 -7.31 -5.51 -10.15
N ALA A 40 -7.54 -4.23 -10.46
CA ALA A 40 -7.82 -3.77 -11.84
C ALA A 40 -6.65 -4.04 -12.81
N TYR A 41 -5.45 -4.28 -12.27
CA TYR A 41 -4.27 -4.73 -12.98
C TYR A 41 -3.90 -6.14 -12.52
N SER A 42 -3.69 -7.06 -13.46
CA SER A 42 -3.30 -8.45 -13.16
C SER A 42 -1.80 -8.53 -12.87
N PHE A 43 -1.42 -8.37 -11.61
CA PHE A 43 -0.03 -8.49 -11.16
C PHE A 43 0.47 -9.94 -11.22
N LYS A 44 1.68 -10.15 -11.74
CA LYS A 44 2.39 -11.45 -11.67
C LYS A 44 2.84 -11.76 -10.24
N ARG A 45 3.19 -10.72 -9.48
CA ARG A 45 3.59 -10.82 -8.08
C ARG A 45 2.43 -10.42 -7.18
N GLU A 46 1.79 -11.40 -6.53
CA GLU A 46 0.61 -11.15 -5.69
C GLU A 46 0.82 -10.10 -4.60
N GLY A 47 2.03 -10.03 -4.03
CA GLY A 47 2.39 -9.02 -3.03
C GLY A 47 2.27 -7.58 -3.55
N PHE A 48 2.49 -7.35 -4.85
CA PHE A 48 2.29 -6.04 -5.47
C PHE A 48 0.82 -5.74 -5.68
N GLY A 49 0.02 -6.75 -6.06
CA GLY A 49 -1.44 -6.62 -6.15
C GLY A 49 -2.07 -6.20 -4.82
N ARG A 50 -1.71 -6.89 -3.73
CA ARG A 50 -2.21 -6.53 -2.38
C ARG A 50 -1.84 -5.11 -1.95
N GLN A 51 -0.62 -4.66 -2.27
CA GLN A 51 -0.21 -3.28 -1.98
C GLN A 51 -0.97 -2.26 -2.84
N TYR A 52 -1.17 -2.55 -4.13
CA TYR A 52 -1.91 -1.69 -5.04
C TYR A 52 -3.35 -1.46 -4.56
N GLU A 53 -4.01 -2.51 -4.11
CA GLU A 53 -5.38 -2.42 -3.58
C GLU A 53 -5.46 -1.63 -2.28
N LEU A 54 -4.51 -1.86 -1.35
CA LEU A 54 -4.43 -1.08 -0.12
C LEU A 54 -4.27 0.40 -0.44
N ASN A 55 -3.32 0.77 -1.30
CA ASN A 55 -3.09 2.14 -1.73
C ASN A 55 -4.34 2.73 -2.39
N SER A 56 -5.01 1.97 -3.27
CA SER A 56 -6.24 2.41 -3.94
C SER A 56 -7.41 2.61 -2.95
N SER A 57 -7.47 1.80 -1.89
CA SER A 57 -8.43 1.98 -0.79
C SER A 57 -8.13 3.25 0.01
N LEU A 58 -6.85 3.53 0.29
CA LEU A 58 -6.43 4.76 0.95
C LEU A 58 -6.74 6.00 0.11
N VAL A 59 -6.45 5.99 -1.19
CA VAL A 59 -6.81 7.09 -2.11
C VAL A 59 -8.30 7.40 -2.01
N ARG A 60 -9.18 6.40 -2.12
CA ARG A 60 -10.65 6.61 -2.00
C ARG A 60 -11.05 7.21 -0.64
N LYS A 61 -10.48 6.70 0.46
CA LYS A 61 -10.76 7.23 1.80
C LYS A 61 -10.30 8.69 1.94
N LEU A 62 -9.12 9.01 1.43
CA LEU A 62 -8.52 10.34 1.47
C LEU A 62 -9.27 11.34 0.58
N SER A 63 -9.70 10.91 -0.60
CA SER A 63 -10.53 11.76 -1.49
C SER A 63 -11.85 12.16 -0.83
N ASN A 64 -12.41 11.32 0.06
CA ASN A 64 -13.66 11.62 0.77
C ASN A 64 -13.49 12.62 1.92
N VAL A 65 -12.26 12.91 2.37
CA VAL A 65 -11.96 13.88 3.44
C VAL A 65 -11.32 15.16 2.90
N HIS A 66 -11.13 15.26 1.59
CA HIS A 66 -10.65 16.46 0.91
C HIS A 66 -11.73 17.57 0.98
N GLY A 67 -11.50 18.60 1.80
CA GLY A 67 -12.45 19.72 1.99
C GLY A 67 -12.59 20.26 3.42
N THR A 68 -11.84 19.74 4.39
CA THR A 68 -11.71 20.36 5.72
C THR A 68 -10.57 21.38 5.71
N GLU A 69 -10.86 22.63 6.13
CA GLU A 69 -10.03 23.85 5.95
C GLU A 69 -8.54 23.73 6.38
N ASP A 70 -8.16 22.79 7.24
CA ASP A 70 -6.79 22.64 7.75
C ASP A 70 -5.92 21.61 6.99
N ILE A 71 -6.44 20.94 5.96
CA ILE A 71 -5.75 19.80 5.30
C ILE A 71 -5.68 19.94 3.77
N GLU A 72 -5.83 21.17 3.25
CA GLU A 72 -5.96 21.40 1.81
C GLU A 72 -4.71 21.01 0.98
N THR A 73 -3.51 20.97 1.56
CA THR A 73 -2.29 20.64 0.83
C THR A 73 -1.79 19.21 1.10
N ALA A 74 -1.85 18.74 2.34
CA ALA A 74 -1.29 17.44 2.72
C ALA A 74 -2.07 16.25 2.14
N ILE A 75 -3.41 16.31 2.08
CA ILE A 75 -4.21 15.21 1.52
C ILE A 75 -3.93 15.02 0.01
N PRO A 76 -3.97 16.07 -0.83
CA PRO A 76 -3.61 15.95 -2.24
C PRO A 76 -2.21 15.39 -2.48
N GLU A 77 -1.22 15.84 -1.70
CA GLU A 77 0.16 15.34 -1.78
C GLU A 77 0.22 13.84 -1.49
N VAL A 78 -0.39 13.38 -0.39
CA VAL A 78 -0.42 11.95 -0.04
C VAL A 78 -1.17 11.12 -1.10
N ILE A 79 -2.28 11.63 -1.65
CA ILE A 79 -2.98 10.96 -2.75
C ILE A 79 -2.08 10.84 -3.97
N GLN A 80 -1.35 11.90 -4.32
CA GLN A 80 -0.41 11.88 -5.43
C GLN A 80 0.71 10.86 -5.21
N GLU A 81 1.30 10.81 -4.01
CA GLU A 81 2.33 9.83 -3.65
C GLU A 81 1.82 8.39 -3.76
N LEU A 82 0.61 8.11 -3.27
CA LEU A 82 -0.02 6.79 -3.38
C LEU A 82 -0.25 6.38 -4.84
N ASN A 83 -0.65 7.32 -5.70
CA ASN A 83 -0.82 7.08 -7.14
C ASN A 83 0.52 6.81 -7.83
N VAL A 84 1.56 7.60 -7.54
CA VAL A 84 2.92 7.36 -8.04
C VAL A 84 3.44 5.99 -7.59
N ARG A 85 3.16 5.60 -6.34
CA ARG A 85 3.52 4.29 -5.82
C ARG A 85 2.81 3.17 -6.57
N ASN A 86 1.53 3.34 -6.88
CA ASN A 86 0.75 2.39 -7.66
C ASN A 86 1.29 2.19 -9.07
N GLU A 87 1.65 3.26 -9.78
CA GLU A 87 2.30 3.16 -11.10
C GLU A 87 3.67 2.50 -10.99
N THR A 88 4.44 2.82 -9.94
CA THR A 88 5.73 2.18 -9.68
C THR A 88 5.58 0.67 -9.48
N LEU A 89 4.55 0.22 -8.76
CA LEU A 89 4.26 -1.21 -8.58
C LEU A 89 3.95 -1.90 -9.91
N LYS A 90 3.15 -1.27 -10.78
CA LYS A 90 2.87 -1.80 -12.13
C LYS A 90 4.15 -1.97 -12.95
N ILE A 91 5.02 -0.97 -12.94
CA ILE A 91 6.32 -1.03 -13.64
C ILE A 91 7.19 -2.13 -13.03
N ALA A 92 7.27 -2.19 -11.69
CA ALA A 92 8.10 -3.14 -10.96
C ALA A 92 7.69 -4.60 -11.17
N ASP A 93 6.40 -4.85 -11.43
CA ASP A 93 5.89 -6.20 -11.70
C ASP A 93 6.59 -6.85 -12.90
N SER A 94 6.93 -6.04 -13.91
CA SER A 94 7.73 -6.49 -15.07
C SER A 94 9.20 -6.10 -14.98
N ASN A 95 9.55 -5.01 -14.30
CA ASN A 95 10.90 -4.44 -14.23
C ASN A 95 11.32 -4.16 -12.77
N PRO A 96 11.73 -5.18 -11.99
CA PRO A 96 12.04 -5.01 -10.56
C PRO A 96 13.16 -3.99 -10.25
N GLN A 97 14.03 -3.73 -11.23
CA GLN A 97 15.14 -2.77 -11.14
C GLN A 97 14.69 -1.33 -10.89
N VAL A 98 13.41 -1.01 -11.12
CA VAL A 98 12.86 0.33 -10.87
C VAL A 98 13.10 0.78 -9.42
N PHE A 99 13.04 -0.11 -8.43
CA PHE A 99 13.29 0.26 -7.03
C PHE A 99 14.75 0.64 -6.79
N GLN A 100 15.70 -0.10 -7.39
CA GLN A 100 17.11 0.24 -7.28
C GLN A 100 17.41 1.61 -7.92
N PHE A 101 16.80 1.90 -9.07
CA PHE A 101 16.92 3.22 -9.70
C PHE A 101 16.38 4.34 -8.79
N LEU A 102 15.22 4.12 -8.16
CA LEU A 102 14.62 5.08 -7.24
C LEU A 102 15.47 5.27 -5.97
N ASP A 103 16.07 4.21 -5.44
CA ASP A 103 16.96 4.28 -4.28
C ASP A 103 18.20 5.11 -4.58
N ILE A 104 18.81 4.92 -5.77
CA ILE A 104 19.97 5.69 -6.22
C ILE A 104 19.57 7.16 -6.36
N LYS A 105 18.46 7.45 -7.04
CA LYS A 105 17.98 8.84 -7.23
C LYS A 105 17.73 9.55 -5.91
N THR A 106 17.10 8.87 -4.95
CA THR A 106 16.84 9.42 -3.61
C THR A 106 18.14 9.76 -2.89
N LYS A 107 19.13 8.85 -2.93
CA LYS A 107 20.46 9.09 -2.34
C LYS A 107 21.20 10.25 -3.00
N SER A 108 21.14 10.36 -4.33
CA SER A 108 21.76 11.46 -5.08
C SER A 108 21.16 12.82 -4.72
N ASN A 109 19.83 12.88 -4.56
CA ASN A 109 19.15 14.10 -4.14
C ASN A 109 19.52 14.52 -2.71
N LEU A 110 19.70 13.56 -1.80
CA LEU A 110 20.16 13.81 -0.43
C LEU A 110 21.63 14.23 -0.37
N SER A 111 22.47 13.78 -1.29
CA SER A 111 23.89 14.17 -1.36
C SER A 111 24.15 15.53 -2.02
N SER A 112 23.10 16.15 -2.59
CA SER A 112 23.17 17.45 -3.29
C SER A 112 22.56 18.60 -2.48
N GLN A 113 22.14 18.34 -1.24
CA GLN A 113 21.69 19.32 -0.25
C GLN A 113 22.74 19.46 0.85
#